data_AF-A0A7C1AJA1-F1
#
_entry.id   AF-A0A7C1AJA1-F1
#
_cell.length_a   1.000
_cell.length_b   1.000
_cell.length_c   1.000
_cell.angle_alpha   90.00
_cell.angle_beta   90.00
_cell.angle_gamma   90.00
#
_symmetry.space_group_name_H-M   'P 1'
#
loop_
_entity.id
_entity.type
_entity.pdbx_description
1 polymer ?
#
loop_
_entity_poly.entity_id
_entity_poly.type
_entity_poly.pdbx_seq_one_letter_code
_entity_poly.pdbx_strand_id
1 'polypeptide(L)'
;MNKKKQIGFTLMEIIVVIIIVGILAGLLTPLASVAIRRAKIKDTKEKLEKLNNALLLYYQSATDAQNKLIAQFPNTGSDISEDDLTNWTSYLDDYITEENYAYDAWNVPFKYTYNVGAVSAVLRSYGPNRTGSDDDDIVYIVQAKNVWKKWRKIAQERLREVNSAAERYIRDGGSITSGDTSEKLSGYLSGSDMYDPWGRPFEYDESLSTFYSVGADGTPGPPAGGGEADDVYPEGFETEPE
;
A
#
# COMPACT_ATOMS: atom_id res chain seq x y z
N MET A 1 -73.75 32.30 -13.32
CA MET A 1 -72.59 31.45 -12.97
C MET A 1 -72.29 30.53 -14.15
N ASN A 2 -71.26 30.83 -14.95
CA ASN A 2 -70.85 29.96 -16.06
C ASN A 2 -70.23 28.68 -15.51
N LYS A 3 -70.94 27.54 -15.63
CA LYS A 3 -70.36 26.22 -15.36
C LYS A 3 -69.32 25.93 -16.45
N LYS A 4 -68.04 25.98 -16.09
CA LYS A 4 -66.96 25.47 -16.96
C LYS A 4 -67.27 24.00 -17.26
N LYS A 5 -67.44 23.66 -18.54
CA LYS A 5 -67.50 22.26 -18.97
C LYS A 5 -66.21 21.59 -18.54
N GLN A 6 -66.29 20.61 -17.64
CA GLN A 6 -65.16 19.72 -17.40
C GLN A 6 -65.05 18.83 -18.63
N ILE A 7 -63.98 19.03 -19.38
CA ILE A 7 -63.61 18.18 -20.50
C ILE A 7 -62.91 16.98 -19.87
N GLY A 8 -63.55 15.81 -19.91
CA GLY A 8 -62.96 14.56 -19.42
C GLY A 8 -61.95 14.01 -20.43
N PHE A 9 -60.89 13.36 -19.95
CA PHE A 9 -59.93 12.66 -20.79
C PHE A 9 -60.59 11.52 -21.55
N THR A 10 -60.24 11.36 -22.83
CA THR A 10 -60.74 10.25 -23.65
C THR A 10 -59.88 9.00 -23.44
N LEU A 11 -60.48 7.82 -23.60
CA LEU A 11 -59.78 6.53 -23.44
C LEU A 11 -58.61 6.39 -24.44
N MET A 12 -58.78 6.95 -25.65
CA MET A 12 -57.79 6.93 -26.72
C MET A 12 -56.56 7.78 -26.35
N GLU A 13 -56.78 8.92 -25.70
CA GLU A 13 -55.72 9.83 -25.25
C GLU A 13 -54.82 9.19 -24.20
N ILE A 14 -55.40 8.43 -23.25
CA ILE A 14 -54.62 7.67 -22.28
C ILE A 14 -53.83 6.53 -22.95
N ILE A 15 -54.42 5.83 -23.93
CA ILE A 15 -53.73 4.75 -24.66
C ILE A 15 -52.53 5.27 -25.45
N VAL A 16 -52.68 6.39 -26.16
CA VAL A 16 -51.57 6.98 -26.92
C VAL A 16 -50.45 7.44 -25.97
N VAL A 17 -50.80 8.04 -24.83
CA VAL A 17 -49.82 8.49 -23.83
C VAL A 17 -49.01 7.31 -23.27
N ILE A 18 -49.66 6.22 -22.85
CA ILE A 18 -48.93 5.06 -22.30
C ILE A 18 -48.03 4.39 -23.35
N ILE A 19 -48.43 4.39 -24.63
CA ILE A 19 -47.60 3.85 -25.73
C ILE A 19 -46.36 4.73 -25.92
N ILE A 20 -46.52 6.05 -25.98
CA ILE A 20 -45.39 6.98 -26.15
C ILE A 20 -44.44 6.88 -24.94
N VAL A 21 -44.97 6.86 -23.71
CA VAL A 21 -44.16 6.69 -22.50
C VAL A 21 -43.44 5.34 -22.51
N GLY A 22 -44.09 4.26 -22.93
CA GLY A 22 -43.47 2.94 -23.06
C GLY A 22 -42.29 2.91 -24.04
N ILE A 23 -42.46 3.52 -25.22
CA ILE A 23 -41.39 3.63 -26.22
C ILE A 23 -40.22 4.47 -25.69
N LEU A 24 -40.52 5.62 -25.07
CA LEU A 24 -39.49 6.50 -24.50
C LEU A 24 -38.73 5.80 -23.36
N ALA A 25 -39.44 5.13 -22.46
CA ALA A 25 -38.82 4.38 -21.36
C ALA A 25 -37.89 3.26 -21.88
N GLY A 26 -38.31 2.55 -22.93
CA GLY A 26 -37.50 1.52 -23.59
C GLY A 26 -36.17 2.05 -24.15
N LEU A 27 -36.18 3.25 -24.74
CA LEU A 27 -34.98 3.88 -25.30
C LEU A 27 -34.02 4.44 -24.24
N LEU A 28 -34.55 4.94 -23.12
CA LEU A 28 -33.74 5.54 -22.07
C LEU A 28 -32.99 4.52 -21.21
N THR A 29 -33.56 3.32 -21.04
CA THR A 29 -33.01 2.25 -20.18
C THR A 29 -31.54 1.88 -20.47
N PRO A 30 -31.13 1.53 -21.71
CA PRO A 30 -29.74 1.16 -21.99
C PRO A 30 -28.75 2.32 -21.78
N LEU A 31 -29.15 3.56 -22.07
CA LEU A 31 -28.32 4.75 -21.86
C LEU A 31 -28.06 5.00 -20.38
N ALA A 32 -29.10 4.88 -19.54
CA ALA A 32 -28.98 5.01 -18.10
C ALA A 32 -28.04 3.94 -17.52
N SER A 33 -28.14 2.68 -17.96
CA SER A 33 -27.27 1.59 -17.50
C SER A 33 -25.79 1.86 -17.79
N VAL A 34 -25.45 2.35 -18.99
CA VAL A 34 -24.07 2.71 -19.34
C VAL A 34 -23.56 3.87 -18.49
N ALA A 35 -24.39 4.90 -18.28
CA ALA A 35 -24.02 6.05 -17.44
C ALA A 35 -23.73 5.64 -15.99
N ILE A 36 -24.60 4.80 -15.41
CA ILE A 36 -24.42 4.27 -14.04
C ILE A 36 -23.13 3.43 -13.97
N ARG A 37 -22.89 2.53 -14.93
CA ARG A 37 -21.66 1.72 -14.96
C ARG A 37 -20.41 2.59 -14.98
N ARG A 38 -20.40 3.66 -15.81
CA ARG A 38 -19.26 4.59 -15.88
C ARG A 38 -19.05 5.35 -14.57
N ALA A 39 -20.14 5.79 -13.93
CA ALA A 39 -20.07 6.47 -12.64
C ALA A 39 -19.48 5.54 -11.56
N LYS A 40 -19.92 4.27 -11.52
CA LYS A 40 -19.39 3.26 -10.59
C LYS A 40 -17.91 2.94 -10.81
N ILE A 41 -17.48 2.82 -12.06
CA ILE A 41 -16.05 2.63 -12.39
C ILE A 41 -15.22 3.84 -11.95
N LYS A 42 -15.74 5.06 -12.20
CA LYS A 42 -15.07 6.29 -11.79
C LYS A 42 -14.91 6.36 -10.27
N ASP A 43 -16.01 6.14 -9.54
CA ASP A 43 -16.02 6.09 -8.08
C ASP A 43 -15.00 5.09 -7.53
N THR A 44 -15.00 3.86 -8.06
CA THR A 44 -14.06 2.80 -7.67
C THR A 44 -12.60 3.21 -7.90
N LYS A 45 -12.30 3.89 -9.01
CA LYS A 45 -10.94 4.38 -9.30
C LYS A 45 -10.50 5.48 -8.33
N GLU A 46 -11.39 6.41 -8.00
CA GLU A 46 -11.11 7.47 -7.03
C GLU A 46 -10.84 6.87 -5.63
N LYS A 47 -11.59 5.83 -5.25
CA LYS A 47 -11.34 5.07 -4.01
C LYS A 47 -9.99 4.37 -4.01
N LEU A 48 -9.64 3.67 -5.09
CA LEU A 48 -8.35 3.01 -5.25
C LEU A 48 -7.17 3.99 -5.20
N GLU A 49 -7.32 5.18 -5.79
CA GLU A 49 -6.28 6.22 -5.74
C GLU A 49 -6.03 6.71 -4.31
N LYS A 50 -7.11 6.94 -3.54
CA LYS A 50 -6.99 7.31 -2.12
C LYS A 50 -6.35 6.19 -1.29
N LEU A 51 -6.74 4.94 -1.50
CA LEU A 51 -6.12 3.77 -0.85
C LEU A 51 -4.64 3.64 -1.22
N ASN A 52 -4.28 3.84 -2.49
CA ASN A 52 -2.88 3.85 -2.94
C ASN A 52 -2.05 4.90 -2.18
N ASN A 53 -2.58 6.12 -2.04
CA ASN A 53 -1.87 7.18 -1.33
C ASN A 53 -1.74 6.88 0.17
N ALA A 54 -2.80 6.35 0.79
CA ALA A 54 -2.76 5.94 2.20
C ALA A 54 -1.73 4.83 2.45
N LEU A 55 -1.65 3.84 1.55
CA LEU A 55 -0.65 2.76 1.63
C LEU A 55 0.78 3.28 1.47
N LEU A 56 1.01 4.26 0.59
CA LEU A 56 2.33 4.91 0.46
C LEU A 56 2.70 5.69 1.72
N LEU A 57 1.74 6.41 2.33
CA LEU A 57 1.97 7.11 3.59
C LEU A 57 2.25 6.15 4.74
N TYR A 58 1.50 5.04 4.82
CA TYR A 58 1.76 3.97 5.77
C TYR A 58 3.17 3.43 5.59
N TYR A 59 3.55 3.03 4.37
CA TYR A 59 4.90 2.53 4.07
C TYR A 59 5.98 3.55 4.48
N GLN A 60 5.72 4.84 4.34
CA GLN A 60 6.68 5.88 4.70
C GLN A 60 6.79 6.15 6.20
N SER A 61 5.75 5.90 7.00
CA SER A 61 5.64 6.49 8.35
C SER A 61 5.03 5.59 9.42
N ALA A 62 4.64 4.36 9.09
CA ALA A 62 4.20 3.39 10.08
C ALA A 62 5.33 3.08 11.05
N THR A 63 5.01 3.16 12.35
CA THR A 63 5.91 2.81 13.43
C THR A 63 5.33 1.70 14.31
N ASP A 64 6.19 0.92 14.95
CA ASP A 64 5.80 -0.05 15.97
C ASP A 64 5.50 0.62 17.33
N ALA A 65 5.19 -0.20 18.34
CA ALA A 65 4.89 0.29 19.70
C ALA A 65 6.07 1.01 20.38
N GLN A 66 7.30 0.86 19.84
CA GLN A 66 8.52 1.53 20.30
C GLN A 66 8.85 2.75 19.44
N ASN A 67 7.92 3.21 18.59
CA ASN A 67 8.08 4.32 17.64
C ASN A 67 9.17 4.08 16.59
N LYS A 68 9.44 2.81 16.29
CA LYS A 68 10.41 2.37 15.31
C LYS A 68 9.74 2.22 13.95
N LEU A 69 10.33 2.81 12.91
CA LEU A 69 9.81 2.75 11.56
C LEU A 69 9.75 1.31 11.03
N ILE A 70 8.63 0.92 10.42
CA ILE A 70 8.43 -0.44 9.90
C ILE A 70 8.74 -0.53 8.39
N ALA A 71 8.32 0.47 7.60
CA ALA A 71 8.31 0.47 6.11
C ALA A 71 8.09 -0.87 5.43
N GLN A 72 7.05 -1.53 5.88
CA GLN A 72 6.42 -2.60 5.14
C GLN A 72 5.02 -2.14 4.77
N PHE A 73 4.46 -2.73 3.73
CA PHE A 73 3.03 -2.60 3.58
C PHE A 73 2.33 -3.42 4.68
N PRO A 74 1.16 -2.97 5.13
CA PRO A 74 0.46 -3.60 6.24
C PRO A 74 0.08 -5.05 5.88
N ASN A 75 0.40 -5.98 6.78
CA ASN A 75 0.02 -7.38 6.64
C ASN A 75 -1.45 -7.55 7.02
N THR A 76 -2.32 -7.20 6.08
CA THR A 76 -3.73 -7.53 6.10
C THR A 76 -3.92 -8.75 5.21
N GLY A 77 -4.91 -9.59 5.48
CA GLY A 77 -5.20 -10.72 4.61
C GLY A 77 -5.45 -10.31 3.14
N SER A 78 -5.77 -11.27 2.27
CA SER A 78 -6.00 -11.02 0.83
C SER A 78 -7.16 -10.05 0.53
N ASP A 79 -8.00 -9.78 1.52
CA ASP A 79 -9.21 -8.96 1.41
C ASP A 79 -9.10 -7.81 2.41
N ILE A 80 -9.40 -6.58 1.97
CA ILE A 80 -9.48 -5.43 2.87
C ILE A 80 -10.82 -5.53 3.62
N SER A 81 -10.77 -5.86 4.90
CA SER A 81 -11.92 -5.80 5.81
C SER A 81 -12.08 -4.42 6.45
N GLU A 82 -13.23 -4.17 7.06
CA GLU A 82 -13.43 -2.97 7.90
C GLU A 82 -12.45 -2.93 9.09
N ASP A 83 -11.99 -4.09 9.57
CA ASP A 83 -10.97 -4.18 10.61
C ASP A 83 -9.58 -3.77 10.08
N ASP A 84 -9.25 -4.13 8.84
CA ASP A 84 -8.00 -3.73 8.17
C ASP A 84 -7.93 -2.22 7.95
N LEU A 85 -9.09 -1.59 7.68
CA LEU A 85 -9.21 -0.14 7.63
C LEU A 85 -8.83 0.51 8.97
N THR A 86 -9.13 -0.10 10.11
CA THR A 86 -8.88 0.52 11.43
C THR A 86 -7.40 0.82 11.68
N ASN A 87 -6.48 0.05 11.09
CA ASN A 87 -5.04 0.30 11.14
C ASN A 87 -4.55 1.31 10.09
N TRP A 88 -5.28 1.48 8.97
CA TRP A 88 -4.88 2.35 7.86
C TRP A 88 -5.58 3.71 7.90
N THR A 89 -6.69 3.81 8.64
CA THR A 89 -7.53 5.01 8.73
C THR A 89 -6.83 6.20 9.37
N SER A 90 -5.74 6.00 10.10
CA SER A 90 -4.89 7.11 10.55
C SER A 90 -4.09 7.76 9.42
N TYR A 91 -3.95 7.07 8.28
CA TYR A 91 -3.26 7.53 7.07
C TYR A 91 -4.22 7.85 5.92
N LEU A 92 -5.50 7.47 6.05
CA LEU A 92 -6.58 8.01 5.24
C LEU A 92 -6.96 9.37 5.82
N ASP A 93 -7.01 10.40 4.97
CA ASP A 93 -7.32 11.78 5.37
C ASP A 93 -8.60 11.83 6.23
N ASP A 94 -8.61 12.68 7.27
CA ASP A 94 -9.61 12.79 8.35
C ASP A 94 -11.05 13.06 7.84
N TYR A 95 -11.19 13.39 6.55
CA TYR A 95 -12.44 13.61 5.83
C TYR A 95 -13.21 12.35 5.41
N ILE A 96 -12.74 11.14 5.75
CA ILE A 96 -13.21 9.86 5.20
C ILE A 96 -14.18 9.10 6.15
N THR A 97 -14.73 9.74 7.17
CA THR A 97 -15.52 9.03 8.19
C THR A 97 -16.90 8.54 7.72
N GLU A 98 -17.45 9.03 6.61
CA GLU A 98 -18.79 8.65 6.13
C GLU A 98 -18.81 7.64 4.97
N GLU A 99 -17.71 7.48 4.25
CA GLU A 99 -17.66 6.65 3.04
C GLU A 99 -16.87 5.36 3.29
N ASN A 100 -17.46 4.22 2.93
CA ASN A 100 -16.81 2.93 3.14
C ASN A 100 -15.79 2.65 2.01
N TYR A 101 -14.50 2.68 2.35
CA TYR A 101 -13.38 2.40 1.45
C TYR A 101 -13.01 0.91 1.38
N ALA A 102 -13.65 0.04 2.18
CA ALA A 102 -13.40 -1.40 2.10
C ALA A 102 -14.00 -1.98 0.82
N TYR A 103 -15.04 -1.34 0.27
CA TYR A 103 -15.82 -1.86 -0.85
C TYR A 103 -15.78 -0.95 -2.08
N ASP A 104 -15.84 -1.60 -3.25
CA ASP A 104 -16.06 -0.94 -4.53
C ASP A 104 -17.52 -0.52 -4.75
N ALA A 105 -17.80 0.11 -5.90
CA ALA A 105 -19.13 0.58 -6.26
C ALA A 105 -20.17 -0.54 -6.55
N TRP A 106 -19.73 -1.82 -6.56
CA TRP A 106 -20.59 -2.99 -6.65
C TRP A 106 -20.76 -3.72 -5.32
N ASN A 107 -20.26 -3.12 -4.23
CA ASN A 107 -20.31 -3.63 -2.86
C ASN A 107 -19.52 -4.94 -2.72
N VAL A 108 -18.40 -5.06 -3.46
CA VAL A 108 -17.42 -6.14 -3.34
C VAL A 108 -16.20 -5.58 -2.62
N PRO A 109 -15.64 -6.28 -1.62
CA PRO A 109 -14.45 -5.81 -0.94
C PRO A 109 -13.26 -5.77 -1.90
N PHE A 110 -12.45 -4.72 -1.80
CA PHE A 110 -11.20 -4.64 -2.53
C PHE A 110 -10.27 -5.80 -2.12
N LYS A 111 -9.56 -6.34 -3.11
CA LYS A 111 -8.51 -7.33 -2.90
C LYS A 111 -7.17 -6.62 -2.76
N TYR A 112 -6.40 -7.06 -1.80
CA TYR A 112 -5.09 -6.53 -1.49
C TYR A 112 -4.09 -7.68 -1.43
N THR A 113 -3.00 -7.57 -2.19
CA THR A 113 -1.93 -8.57 -2.16
C THR A 113 -0.58 -7.91 -2.02
N TYR A 114 0.23 -8.45 -1.13
CA TYR A 114 1.55 -7.95 -0.78
C TYR A 114 2.45 -9.12 -0.35
N ASN A 115 3.73 -9.04 -0.70
CA ASN A 115 4.78 -9.92 -0.20
C ASN A 115 5.63 -9.14 0.79
N VAL A 116 5.88 -9.68 1.99
CA VAL A 116 6.75 -9.04 2.98
C VAL A 116 8.10 -8.65 2.35
N GLY A 117 8.61 -7.46 2.65
CA GLY A 117 9.81 -6.89 2.01
C GLY A 117 9.60 -6.20 0.67
N ALA A 118 8.47 -6.45 -0.01
CA ALA A 118 8.27 -5.90 -1.34
C ALA A 118 8.10 -4.36 -1.31
N VAL A 119 8.64 -3.72 -2.33
CA VAL A 119 8.47 -2.28 -2.58
C VAL A 119 7.19 -1.99 -3.38
N SER A 120 6.33 -2.99 -3.58
CA SER A 120 5.04 -2.83 -4.22
C SER A 120 3.94 -3.68 -3.59
N ALA A 121 2.70 -3.22 -3.72
CA ALA A 121 1.50 -3.96 -3.37
C ALA A 121 0.45 -3.79 -4.47
N VAL A 122 -0.51 -4.70 -4.54
CA VAL A 122 -1.58 -4.65 -5.55
C VAL A 122 -2.93 -4.47 -4.86
N LEU A 123 -3.68 -3.48 -5.33
CA LEU A 123 -5.09 -3.27 -5.03
C LEU A 123 -5.94 -3.66 -6.24
N ARG A 124 -7.04 -4.37 -6.03
CA ARG A 124 -7.92 -4.82 -7.10
C ARG A 124 -9.39 -4.75 -6.72
N SER A 125 -10.23 -4.24 -7.63
CA SER A 125 -11.68 -4.46 -7.64
C SER A 125 -12.04 -5.46 -8.74
N TYR A 126 -12.99 -6.35 -8.46
CA TYR A 126 -13.55 -7.31 -9.43
C TYR A 126 -14.58 -6.69 -10.38
N GLY A 127 -14.77 -5.38 -10.30
CA GLY A 127 -15.57 -4.67 -11.28
C GLY A 127 -17.04 -5.10 -11.34
N PRO A 128 -17.70 -4.76 -12.46
CA PRO A 128 -19.12 -5.03 -12.69
C PRO A 128 -19.57 -6.48 -12.58
N ASN A 129 -18.74 -7.44 -12.99
CA ASN A 129 -19.11 -8.84 -12.98
C ASN A 129 -18.84 -9.53 -11.62
N ARG A 130 -18.11 -8.85 -10.72
CA ARG A 130 -17.76 -9.31 -9.36
C ARG A 130 -16.92 -10.60 -9.35
N THR A 131 -16.29 -10.91 -10.46
CA THR A 131 -15.43 -12.07 -10.67
C THR A 131 -14.02 -11.57 -10.91
N GLY A 132 -13.04 -12.19 -10.26
CA GLY A 132 -11.65 -11.75 -10.38
C GLY A 132 -10.90 -12.40 -11.52
N SER A 133 -9.79 -11.74 -11.89
CA SER A 133 -8.82 -12.18 -12.90
C SER A 133 -9.35 -12.23 -14.32
N ASP A 134 -10.14 -11.21 -14.67
CA ASP A 134 -10.67 -11.00 -16.00
C ASP A 134 -10.50 -9.53 -16.45
N ASP A 135 -11.09 -9.19 -17.59
CA ASP A 135 -10.86 -7.93 -18.30
C ASP A 135 -11.56 -6.71 -17.66
N ASP A 136 -12.51 -6.89 -16.73
CA ASP A 136 -13.18 -5.79 -16.06
C ASP A 136 -12.68 -5.49 -14.65
N ASP A 137 -11.69 -6.25 -14.19
CA ASP A 137 -10.90 -5.92 -13.01
C ASP A 137 -10.27 -4.53 -13.13
N ILE A 138 -10.34 -3.76 -12.03
CA ILE A 138 -9.63 -2.49 -11.90
C ILE A 138 -8.45 -2.74 -10.96
N VAL A 139 -7.23 -2.72 -11.50
CA VAL A 139 -5.99 -3.02 -10.77
C VAL A 139 -5.15 -1.75 -10.61
N TYR A 140 -4.70 -1.50 -9.38
CA TYR A 140 -3.74 -0.46 -9.02
C TYR A 140 -2.50 -1.12 -8.40
N ILE A 141 -1.32 -0.78 -8.90
CA ILE A 141 -0.06 -1.21 -8.30
C ILE A 141 0.52 -0.05 -7.51
N VAL A 142 0.56 -0.22 -6.19
CA VAL A 142 1.15 0.74 -5.25
C VAL A 142 2.66 0.58 -5.30
N GLN A 143 3.39 1.66 -5.59
CA GLN A 143 4.84 1.63 -5.85
C GLN A 143 5.59 2.48 -4.83
N ALA A 144 6.22 1.84 -3.83
CA ALA A 144 7.02 2.49 -2.80
C ALA A 144 8.51 2.63 -3.17
N LYS A 145 8.91 2.31 -4.41
CA LYS A 145 10.31 2.33 -4.88
C LYS A 145 11.08 3.60 -4.53
N ASN A 146 10.44 4.77 -4.62
CA ASN A 146 11.09 6.04 -4.27
C ASN A 146 11.34 6.19 -2.76
N VAL A 147 10.41 5.70 -1.94
CA VAL A 147 10.55 5.69 -0.48
C VAL A 147 11.68 4.72 -0.10
N TRP A 148 11.67 3.51 -0.66
CA TRP A 148 12.71 2.52 -0.43
C TRP A 148 14.11 3.02 -0.84
N LYS A 149 14.25 3.66 -2.01
CA LYS A 149 15.54 4.26 -2.43
C LYS A 149 16.07 5.28 -1.44
N LYS A 150 15.19 6.13 -0.88
CA LYS A 150 15.57 7.09 0.16
C LYS A 150 16.06 6.37 1.41
N TRP A 151 15.39 5.30 1.82
CA TRP A 151 15.74 4.54 3.01
C TRP A 151 17.05 3.78 2.82
N ARG A 152 17.22 3.08 1.70
CA ARG A 152 18.50 2.45 1.32
C ARG A 152 19.67 3.42 1.43
N LYS A 153 19.52 4.65 0.91
CA LYS A 153 20.56 5.67 1.02
C LYS A 153 20.89 6.05 2.46
N ILE A 154 19.88 6.17 3.33
CA ILE A 154 20.07 6.45 4.76
C ILE A 154 20.76 5.27 5.45
N ALA A 155 20.36 4.03 5.13
CA ALA A 155 20.99 2.83 5.66
C ALA A 155 22.48 2.77 5.27
N GLN A 156 22.81 3.01 4.00
CA GLN A 156 24.19 3.05 3.53
C GLN A 156 25.04 4.12 4.23
N GLU A 157 24.47 5.30 4.47
CA GLU A 157 25.17 6.36 5.22
C GLU A 157 25.46 5.93 6.67
N ARG A 158 24.47 5.34 7.35
CA ARG A 158 24.66 4.81 8.71
C ARG A 158 25.64 3.64 8.76
N LEU A 159 25.65 2.78 7.73
CA LEU A 159 26.62 1.69 7.62
C LEU A 159 28.06 2.17 7.55
N ARG A 160 28.32 3.35 6.97
CA ARG A 160 29.67 3.94 7.00
C ARG A 160 30.09 4.25 8.44
N GLU A 161 29.20 4.85 9.23
CA GLU A 161 29.45 5.16 10.63
C GLU A 161 29.62 3.89 11.48
N VAL A 162 28.73 2.91 11.32
CA VAL A 162 28.76 1.62 12.01
C VAL A 162 30.06 0.86 11.74
N ASN A 163 30.44 0.73 10.47
CA ASN A 163 31.69 0.05 10.11
C ASN A 163 32.93 0.83 10.61
N SER A 164 32.90 2.17 10.58
CA SER A 164 33.99 2.97 11.20
C SER A 164 34.10 2.75 12.71
N ALA A 165 32.96 2.58 13.39
CA ALA A 165 32.91 2.30 14.82
C ALA A 165 33.40 0.88 15.13
N ALA A 166 33.07 -0.09 14.29
CA ALA A 166 33.56 -1.45 14.37
C ALA A 166 35.11 -1.50 14.30
N GLU A 167 35.71 -0.75 13.37
CA GLU A 167 37.17 -0.63 13.29
C GLU A 167 37.80 -0.05 14.56
N ARG A 168 37.20 0.99 15.14
CA ARG A 168 37.66 1.58 16.41
C ARG A 168 37.53 0.59 17.56
N TYR A 169 36.40 -0.10 17.65
CA TYR A 169 36.15 -1.09 18.69
C TYR A 169 37.16 -2.24 18.64
N ILE A 170 37.46 -2.76 17.44
CA ILE A 170 38.46 -3.81 17.24
C ILE A 170 39.86 -3.30 17.60
N ARG A 171 40.20 -2.06 17.24
CA ARG A 171 41.50 -1.44 17.58
C ARG A 171 41.72 -1.34 19.09
N ASP A 172 40.65 -1.12 19.85
CA ASP A 172 40.68 -1.05 21.32
C ASP A 172 40.68 -2.44 21.99
N GLY A 173 40.76 -3.53 21.20
CA GLY A 173 40.81 -4.91 21.67
C GLY A 173 39.46 -5.63 21.71
N GLY A 174 38.41 -5.00 21.17
CA GLY A 174 37.11 -5.63 20.97
C GLY A 174 37.14 -6.75 19.93
N SER A 175 36.15 -7.63 19.99
CA SER A 175 35.94 -8.69 18.99
C SER A 175 34.50 -8.68 18.48
N ILE A 176 34.34 -8.85 17.18
CA ILE A 176 33.05 -8.93 16.49
C ILE A 176 32.99 -10.28 15.77
N THR A 177 31.90 -10.99 15.95
CA THR A 177 31.66 -12.35 15.46
C THR A 177 30.28 -12.45 14.83
N SER A 178 30.02 -13.51 14.05
CA SER A 178 28.69 -13.77 13.49
C SER A 178 27.61 -13.74 14.58
N GLY A 179 26.52 -13.02 14.30
CA GLY A 179 25.40 -12.80 15.23
C GLY A 179 25.53 -11.57 16.13
N ASP A 180 26.66 -10.88 16.13
CA ASP A 180 26.76 -9.56 16.75
C ASP A 180 25.98 -8.51 15.95
N THR A 181 25.42 -7.54 16.66
CA THR A 181 24.73 -6.39 16.07
C THR A 181 25.45 -5.07 16.38
N SER A 182 25.08 -4.01 15.67
CA SER A 182 25.57 -2.64 15.91
C SER A 182 25.36 -2.13 17.35
N GLU A 183 24.44 -2.71 18.13
CA GLU A 183 24.25 -2.35 19.55
C GLU A 183 25.49 -2.65 20.40
N LYS A 184 26.29 -3.66 20.00
CA LYS A 184 27.59 -3.96 20.62
C LYS A 184 28.55 -2.78 20.56
N LEU A 185 28.35 -1.88 19.60
CA LEU A 185 29.14 -0.67 19.37
C LEU A 185 28.52 0.57 20.02
N SER A 186 27.59 0.41 20.96
CA SER A 186 26.90 1.53 21.63
C SER A 186 27.82 2.53 22.35
N GLY A 187 29.03 2.14 22.73
CA GLY A 187 30.04 3.05 23.26
C GLY A 187 30.79 3.88 22.20
N TYR A 188 30.64 3.52 20.92
CA TYR A 188 31.34 4.08 19.77
C TYR A 188 30.41 4.74 18.75
N LEU A 189 29.10 4.60 18.92
CA LEU A 189 28.04 5.12 18.05
C LEU A 189 27.07 6.03 18.82
N SER A 190 26.42 6.94 18.09
CA SER A 190 25.28 7.66 18.64
C SER A 190 24.03 6.76 18.68
N GLY A 191 23.08 7.11 19.56
CA GLY A 191 21.83 6.37 19.76
C GLY A 191 21.09 5.97 18.47
N SER A 192 20.98 6.91 17.53
CA SER A 192 20.24 6.72 16.27
C SER A 192 21.03 6.01 15.17
N ASP A 193 22.37 6.03 15.23
CA ASP A 193 23.23 5.45 14.19
C ASP A 193 23.41 3.94 14.35
N MET A 194 23.06 3.41 15.53
CA MET A 194 23.01 1.98 15.76
C MET A 194 21.91 1.28 14.97
N TYR A 195 20.87 2.00 14.54
CA TYR A 195 19.71 1.38 13.91
C TYR A 195 19.60 1.77 12.45
N ASP A 196 19.13 0.85 11.62
CA ASP A 196 18.81 1.10 10.22
C ASP A 196 17.51 1.96 10.09
N PRO A 197 17.12 2.37 8.88
CA PRO A 197 15.89 3.14 8.65
C PRO A 197 14.61 2.41 9.08
N TRP A 198 14.63 1.08 9.06
CA TRP A 198 13.59 0.19 9.58
C TRP A 198 13.75 -0.08 11.08
N GLY A 199 14.64 0.69 11.73
CA GLY A 199 15.00 0.71 13.13
C GLY A 199 15.58 -0.57 13.71
N ARG A 200 15.99 -1.53 12.88
CA ARG A 200 16.66 -2.75 13.32
C ARG A 200 18.13 -2.45 13.53
N PRO A 201 18.81 -3.06 14.51
CA PRO A 201 20.25 -2.93 14.58
C PRO A 201 20.87 -3.63 13.36
N PHE A 202 21.99 -3.11 12.87
CA PHE A 202 22.72 -3.71 11.76
C PHE A 202 23.33 -5.04 12.20
N GLU A 203 23.32 -6.04 11.33
CA GLU A 203 23.89 -7.37 11.57
C GLU A 203 25.30 -7.47 11.01
N TYR A 204 26.14 -8.28 11.65
CA TYR A 204 27.51 -8.51 11.20
C TYR A 204 27.61 -9.73 10.26
N ASP A 205 28.04 -9.49 9.03
CA ASP A 205 28.43 -10.54 8.08
C ASP A 205 29.93 -10.83 8.26
N GLU A 206 30.24 -11.98 8.87
CA GLU A 206 31.63 -12.43 9.09
C GLU A 206 32.37 -12.70 7.77
N SER A 207 31.68 -13.17 6.74
CA SER A 207 32.28 -13.50 5.44
C SER A 207 32.77 -12.27 4.69
N LEU A 208 32.05 -11.16 4.84
CA LEU A 208 32.42 -9.86 4.29
C LEU A 208 33.15 -8.96 5.31
N SER A 209 33.24 -9.39 6.56
CA SER A 209 33.78 -8.63 7.68
C SER A 209 33.16 -7.22 7.79
N THR A 210 31.84 -7.13 7.58
CA THR A 210 31.12 -5.84 7.54
C THR A 210 29.74 -5.95 8.15
N PHE A 211 29.22 -4.82 8.65
CA PHE A 211 27.82 -4.71 9.01
C PHE A 211 26.94 -4.47 7.78
N TYR A 212 25.72 -5.00 7.82
CA TYR A 212 24.66 -4.80 6.82
C TYR A 212 23.30 -4.63 7.53
N SER A 213 22.30 -4.13 6.82
CA SER A 213 20.91 -4.07 7.31
C SER A 213 20.11 -5.17 6.63
N VAL A 214 19.24 -5.83 7.39
CA VAL A 214 18.31 -6.87 6.91
C VAL A 214 17.04 -6.29 6.26
N GLY A 215 17.09 -5.02 5.85
CA GLY A 215 16.02 -4.34 5.15
C GLY A 215 14.67 -4.28 5.89
N ALA A 216 13.61 -4.15 5.09
CA ALA A 216 12.24 -4.08 5.57
C ALA A 216 11.71 -5.45 5.98
N ASP A 217 12.03 -6.50 5.23
CA ASP A 217 11.55 -7.86 5.52
C ASP A 217 12.05 -8.36 6.87
N GLY A 218 13.27 -7.97 7.25
CA GLY A 218 13.86 -8.41 8.50
C GLY A 218 14.42 -9.80 8.55
N THR A 219 14.49 -10.43 7.40
CA THR A 219 14.98 -11.79 7.22
C THR A 219 16.32 -11.68 6.52
N PRO A 220 17.43 -11.96 7.23
CA PRO A 220 18.74 -11.86 6.60
C PRO A 220 18.82 -12.80 5.40
N GLY A 221 19.34 -12.26 4.29
CA GLY A 221 19.69 -13.04 3.12
C GLY A 221 20.86 -14.00 3.39
N PRO A 222 21.20 -14.85 2.41
CA PRO A 222 22.38 -15.68 2.53
C PRO A 222 23.65 -14.80 2.60
N PRO A 223 24.70 -15.27 3.29
CA PRO A 223 25.95 -14.52 3.45
C PRO A 223 26.51 -14.02 2.12
N ALA A 224 27.20 -12.88 2.15
CA ALA A 224 27.78 -12.22 0.98
C ALA A 224 26.76 -11.64 -0.05
N GLY A 225 25.55 -11.31 0.38
CA GLY A 225 24.58 -10.59 -0.45
C GLY A 225 23.95 -11.44 -1.56
N GLY A 226 23.82 -12.75 -1.32
CA GLY A 226 23.36 -13.71 -2.31
C GLY A 226 21.85 -13.72 -2.57
N GLY A 227 21.26 -12.62 -3.04
CA GLY A 227 19.96 -12.59 -3.73
C GLY A 227 18.70 -12.78 -2.88
N GLU A 228 17.64 -12.09 -3.31
CA GLU A 228 16.24 -12.06 -2.82
C GLU A 228 15.94 -11.25 -1.55
N ALA A 229 16.91 -10.96 -0.69
CA ALA A 229 16.66 -10.13 0.49
C ALA A 229 16.70 -8.63 0.14
N ASP A 230 15.83 -7.83 0.76
CA ASP A 230 15.87 -6.37 0.67
C ASP A 230 17.02 -5.74 1.51
N ASP A 231 17.98 -6.59 1.88
CA ASP A 231 19.23 -6.31 2.56
C ASP A 231 20.01 -5.15 1.93
N VAL A 232 20.54 -4.32 2.81
CA VAL A 232 21.37 -3.17 2.44
C VAL A 232 22.78 -3.37 2.96
N TYR A 233 23.71 -3.52 2.02
CA TYR A 233 25.14 -3.54 2.28
C TYR A 233 25.77 -2.15 2.07
N PRO A 234 27.01 -1.94 2.56
CA PRO A 234 27.78 -0.73 2.25
C PRO A 234 27.90 -0.48 0.74
N GLU A 235 28.26 0.75 0.36
CA GLU A 235 28.46 1.06 -1.06
C GLU A 235 29.53 0.14 -1.70
N GLY A 236 29.24 -0.37 -2.89
CA GLY A 236 30.09 -1.34 -3.61
C GLY A 236 29.49 -2.74 -3.73
N PHE A 237 28.39 -3.02 -3.03
CA PHE A 237 27.63 -4.27 -3.12
C PHE A 237 26.27 -4.01 -3.81
N GLU A 238 25.97 -4.71 -4.91
CA GLU A 238 24.68 -4.60 -5.64
C GLU A 238 23.66 -5.58 -5.06
N THR A 239 22.60 -5.05 -4.42
CA THR A 239 21.48 -5.83 -3.84
C THR A 239 20.15 -5.12 -4.06
N GLU A 240 19.78 -4.76 -5.30
CA GLU A 240 18.43 -4.23 -5.54
C GLU A 240 17.39 -5.36 -5.41
N PRO A 241 16.28 -5.15 -4.67
CA PRO A 241 15.16 -6.07 -4.66
C PRO A 241 14.42 -5.97 -6.00
N GLU A 242 13.85 -7.10 -6.44
CA GLU A 242 13.02 -7.19 -7.65
C GLU A 242 11.67 -6.48 -7.50
#